data_AF-A0A975XTJ4-F1
#
_entry.id   AF-A0A975XTJ4-F1
#
_cell.length_a   1.000
_cell.length_b   1.000
_cell.length_c   1.000
_cell.angle_alpha   90.00
_cell.angle_beta   90.00
_cell.angle_gamma   90.00
#
_symmetry.space_group_name_H-M   'P 1'
#
loop_
_entity.id
_entity.type
_entity.pdbx_description
1 polymer ?
#
loop_
_entity_poly.entity_id
_entity_poly.type
_entity_poly.pdbx_seq_one_letter_code
_entity_poly.pdbx_strand_id
1 'polypeptide(L)'
;MPCQFSLGYVGTFKPEKTSEESSTNSFGSKCQFDFFDENHLIILEGKKWCPFHLPLVDSHGHDTEKKNWNHEKQDHYKSLLNKYIEEQIKKEAPINLSGLIYWGKFTFPKIKAVSLDGTQGEPYQNIPEVALDKAYFPNEVDFSRLYFFKIVYARYTTFNGDANFSLTQFADDANFSDSAFNGNTIFVKSNFKKTVRFRGAQFESYLNFIGASFDGIADFSLHNHIRLIKTPLLSENPLRGAFFKNARFLGHAIFNDRIFTLGPDFENAQFSIAPWFYNSTFHQSVNFDGAKFRDPGYSTADHSYRALKLAMEKLGARDEQAMFFALEQQARARKSITPKSIKFFSHLYGLTSDYGQSFVRPLLWLSLAAIFFGFIYTINLLFLKSDQSLSFYFIANFTLEQLTRPFLIWAPDSLVKLGISSNPTIEPTGAELTLKIFSTLHTLISIGLFTLTLLALRRRFKLD
;
A
#
# COMPACT_ATOMS: atom_id res chain seq x y z
N MET A 1 -37.72 12.05 29.91
CA MET A 1 -37.40 10.92 29.01
C MET A 1 -36.11 11.27 28.29
N PRO A 2 -35.11 10.37 28.23
CA PRO A 2 -33.85 10.63 27.53
C PRO A 2 -34.07 10.98 26.06
N CYS A 3 -33.28 11.93 25.54
CA CYS A 3 -33.25 12.26 24.10
C CYS A 3 -32.94 11.00 23.27
N GLN A 4 -33.64 10.86 22.16
CA GLN A 4 -33.38 9.78 21.21
C GLN A 4 -32.09 10.07 20.43
N PHE A 5 -31.25 9.05 20.26
CA PHE A 5 -30.16 9.09 19.30
C PHE A 5 -30.69 8.68 17.94
N SER A 6 -30.35 9.44 16.89
CA SER A 6 -30.59 9.00 15.52
C SER A 6 -29.68 7.81 15.23
N LEU A 7 -30.18 6.61 15.51
CA LEU A 7 -29.68 5.38 14.90
C LEU A 7 -30.35 5.26 13.53
N GLY A 8 -29.80 5.95 12.53
CA GLY A 8 -29.89 5.43 11.16
C GLY A 8 -31.05 5.85 10.27
N TYR A 9 -31.37 7.14 10.20
CA TYR A 9 -32.24 7.64 9.12
C TYR A 9 -31.78 9.00 8.62
N VAL A 10 -30.71 9.06 7.82
CA VAL A 10 -30.53 10.14 6.84
C VAL A 10 -29.69 9.64 5.65
N GLY A 11 -30.34 9.21 4.57
CA GLY A 11 -29.73 8.94 3.25
C GLY A 11 -29.15 7.53 3.06
N THR A 12 -29.79 6.76 2.15
CA THR A 12 -29.47 5.42 1.55
C THR A 12 -28.93 4.27 2.41
N PHE A 13 -28.33 4.54 3.57
CA PHE A 13 -27.79 3.56 4.50
C PHE A 13 -28.76 3.35 5.66
N LYS A 14 -29.39 2.17 5.65
CA LYS A 14 -30.12 1.63 6.80
C LYS A 14 -29.08 0.88 7.63
N PRO A 15 -28.65 1.35 8.82
CA PRO A 15 -27.83 0.51 9.68
C PRO A 15 -28.72 -0.64 10.16
N GLU A 16 -28.42 -1.84 9.69
CA GLU A 16 -29.00 -3.05 10.26
C GLU A 16 -28.55 -3.19 11.72
N LYS A 17 -29.46 -3.64 12.58
CA LYS A 17 -29.16 -4.05 13.95
C LYS A 17 -28.20 -5.23 13.90
N THR A 18 -26.90 -4.98 13.93
CA THR A 18 -25.91 -6.02 14.22
C THR A 18 -25.94 -6.32 15.71
N SER A 19 -26.09 -7.60 16.04
CA SER A 19 -26.14 -8.17 17.40
C SER A 19 -24.80 -8.13 18.15
N GLU A 20 -23.93 -7.15 17.86
CA GLU A 20 -22.76 -6.82 18.66
C GLU A 20 -23.05 -5.53 19.44
N GLU A 21 -24.03 -5.62 20.35
CA GLU A 21 -24.05 -4.79 21.55
C GLU A 21 -22.91 -5.26 22.47
N SER A 22 -21.68 -4.91 22.10
CA SER A 22 -20.49 -5.20 22.89
C SER A 22 -19.68 -3.93 22.99
N SER A 23 -19.80 -3.27 24.14
CA SER A 23 -19.15 -2.03 24.58
C SER A 23 -19.74 -0.69 24.10
N THR A 24 -21.06 -0.59 23.89
CA THR A 24 -21.71 0.70 24.20
C THR A 24 -21.62 0.88 25.71
N ASN A 25 -20.64 1.68 26.15
CA ASN A 25 -20.63 2.23 27.49
C ASN A 25 -22.06 2.66 27.84
N SER A 26 -22.47 2.28 29.05
CA SER A 26 -23.69 2.72 29.72
C SER A 26 -23.68 4.24 29.84
N PHE A 27 -23.98 4.95 28.76
CA PHE A 27 -24.29 6.36 28.81
C PHE A 27 -25.61 6.46 29.56
N GLY A 28 -25.57 7.11 30.73
CA GLY A 28 -26.74 7.39 31.54
C GLY A 28 -27.85 8.06 30.72
N SER A 29 -29.04 8.11 31.30
CA SER A 29 -30.29 8.61 30.71
C SER A 29 -30.31 10.10 30.32
N LYS A 30 -29.16 10.74 30.08
CA LYS A 30 -29.00 12.16 29.72
C LYS A 30 -28.17 12.30 28.45
N CYS A 31 -28.63 13.13 27.52
CA CYS A 31 -27.90 13.44 26.29
C CYS A 31 -26.67 14.30 26.60
N GLN A 32 -25.60 14.10 25.84
CA GLN A 32 -24.34 14.80 26.08
C GLN A 32 -24.43 16.32 25.88
N PHE A 33 -25.49 16.81 25.21
CA PHE A 33 -25.78 18.23 24.98
C PHE A 33 -26.81 18.81 25.95
N ASP A 34 -27.23 18.05 26.99
CA ASP A 34 -28.26 18.50 27.95
C ASP A 34 -27.85 19.77 28.74
N PHE A 35 -26.57 20.16 28.69
CA PHE A 35 -26.07 21.41 29.30
C PHE A 35 -26.47 22.68 28.54
N PHE A 36 -27.07 22.57 27.35
CA PHE A 36 -27.53 23.70 26.53
C PHE A 36 -29.00 24.11 26.76
N ASP A 37 -29.64 23.59 27.81
CA ASP A 37 -31.03 23.85 28.28
C ASP A 37 -32.07 22.80 27.83
N GLU A 38 -32.75 22.19 28.82
CA GLU A 38 -33.79 21.14 28.65
C GLU A 38 -35.08 21.67 27.97
N ASN A 39 -35.26 23.00 27.89
CA ASN A 39 -36.44 23.63 27.29
C ASN A 39 -36.45 23.65 25.75
N HIS A 40 -35.38 23.20 25.09
CA HIS A 40 -35.24 23.26 23.63
C HIS A 40 -35.43 21.89 22.94
N LEU A 41 -35.99 20.90 23.64
CA LEU A 41 -36.31 19.61 23.04
C LEU A 41 -37.42 19.75 21.99
N ILE A 42 -37.17 19.23 20.80
CA ILE A 42 -38.11 19.27 19.68
C ILE A 42 -38.83 17.93 19.61
N ILE A 43 -40.16 17.97 19.50
CA ILE A 43 -40.98 16.76 19.33
C ILE A 43 -41.11 16.48 17.83
N LEU A 44 -40.66 15.31 17.41
CA LEU A 44 -40.82 14.78 16.06
C LEU A 44 -41.31 13.34 16.16
N GLU A 45 -42.46 13.05 15.54
CA GLU A 45 -43.10 11.71 15.53
C GLU A 45 -43.30 11.12 16.95
N GLY A 46 -43.74 11.96 17.90
CA GLY A 46 -43.98 11.56 19.29
C GLY A 46 -42.71 11.32 20.12
N LYS A 47 -41.52 11.56 19.55
CA LYS A 47 -40.23 11.44 20.24
C LYS A 47 -39.63 12.82 20.51
N LYS A 48 -38.98 12.98 21.66
CA LYS A 48 -38.23 14.18 22.01
C LYS A 48 -36.79 14.09 21.50
N TRP A 49 -36.35 15.12 20.79
CA TRP A 49 -35.03 15.21 20.18
C TRP A 49 -34.27 16.43 20.71
N CYS A 50 -33.00 16.22 21.02
CA CYS A 50 -32.06 17.32 21.17
C CYS A 50 -31.87 18.01 19.80
N PRO A 51 -31.81 19.35 19.72
CA PRO A 51 -31.57 20.08 18.47
C PRO A 51 -30.34 19.58 17.68
N PHE A 52 -29.29 19.11 18.37
CA PHE A 52 -28.08 18.57 17.73
C PHE A 52 -28.27 17.17 17.13
N HIS A 53 -29.22 16.38 17.64
CA HIS A 53 -29.53 15.01 17.17
C HIS A 53 -30.78 14.94 16.29
N LEU A 54 -31.57 16.01 16.23
CA LEU A 54 -32.78 16.08 15.42
C LEU A 54 -32.44 15.78 13.94
N PRO A 55 -33.04 14.74 13.33
CA PRO A 55 -32.81 14.40 11.93
C PRO A 55 -33.28 15.51 10.99
N LEU A 56 -32.73 15.55 9.78
CA LEU A 56 -33.11 16.52 8.74
C LEU A 56 -34.35 16.12 7.96
N VAL A 57 -34.67 14.82 7.95
CA VAL A 57 -35.86 14.24 7.34
C VAL A 57 -36.56 13.31 8.34
N ASP A 58 -37.89 13.22 8.27
CA ASP A 58 -38.70 12.34 9.11
C ASP A 58 -38.72 10.89 8.57
N SER A 59 -39.47 9.99 9.21
CA SER A 59 -39.53 8.59 8.79
C SER A 59 -40.22 8.36 7.43
N HIS A 60 -40.94 9.38 6.93
CA HIS A 60 -41.62 9.39 5.64
C HIS A 60 -40.80 10.09 4.54
N GLY A 61 -39.63 10.65 4.89
CA GLY A 61 -38.74 11.35 3.98
C GLY A 61 -39.05 12.84 3.80
N HIS A 62 -39.94 13.43 4.59
CA HIS A 62 -40.22 14.86 4.56
C HIS A 62 -39.21 15.64 5.39
N ASP A 63 -38.93 16.88 4.98
CA ASP A 63 -38.01 17.76 5.69
C ASP A 63 -38.52 18.10 7.09
N THR A 64 -37.67 17.93 8.10
CA THR A 64 -37.98 18.35 9.47
C THR A 64 -37.79 19.85 9.62
N GLU A 65 -38.26 20.39 10.74
CA GLU A 65 -38.04 21.78 11.09
C GLU A 65 -36.55 22.18 11.04
N LYS A 66 -35.63 21.26 11.36
CA LYS A 66 -34.18 21.55 11.37
C LYS A 66 -33.64 21.95 10.02
N LYS A 67 -34.10 21.29 8.96
CA LYS A 67 -33.69 21.59 7.59
C LYS A 67 -34.23 22.96 7.14
N ASN A 68 -35.33 23.41 7.76
CA ASN A 68 -35.99 24.68 7.50
C ASN A 68 -35.67 25.79 8.51
N TRP A 69 -34.69 25.60 9.41
CA TRP A 69 -34.29 26.65 10.34
C TRP A 69 -33.79 27.89 9.60
N ASN A 70 -34.25 29.06 10.02
CA ASN A 70 -33.73 30.34 9.54
C ASN A 70 -32.26 30.54 9.97
N HIS A 71 -31.59 31.53 9.38
CA HIS A 71 -30.17 31.81 9.67
C HIS A 71 -29.92 32.08 11.15
N GLU A 72 -30.78 32.85 11.81
CA GLU A 72 -30.66 33.19 13.24
C GLU A 72 -30.65 31.94 14.13
N LYS A 73 -31.59 31.01 13.92
CA LYS A 73 -31.68 29.76 14.69
C LYS A 73 -30.50 28.84 14.40
N GLN A 74 -30.04 28.76 13.15
CA GLN A 74 -28.83 28.01 12.80
C GLN A 74 -27.60 28.59 13.49
N ASP A 75 -27.40 29.90 13.42
CA ASP A 75 -26.25 30.59 14.01
C ASP A 75 -26.24 30.49 15.53
N HIS A 76 -27.42 30.54 16.16
CA HIS A 76 -27.58 30.30 17.59
C HIS A 76 -27.03 28.93 18.02
N TYR A 77 -27.49 27.83 17.41
CA TYR A 77 -27.02 26.49 17.78
C TYR A 77 -25.57 26.22 17.36
N LYS A 78 -25.10 26.81 16.25
CA LYS A 78 -23.68 26.75 15.87
C LYS A 78 -22.79 27.45 16.89
N SER A 79 -23.19 28.63 17.37
CA SER A 79 -22.49 29.39 18.41
C SER A 79 -22.41 28.62 19.72
N LEU A 80 -23.52 28.00 20.14
CA LEU A 80 -23.55 27.11 21.31
C LEU A 80 -22.55 25.96 21.15
N LEU A 81 -22.61 25.21 20.04
CA LEU A 81 -21.71 24.10 19.79
C LEU A 81 -20.23 24.53 19.79
N ASN A 82 -19.93 25.65 19.13
CA ASN A 82 -18.58 26.21 19.11
C ASN A 82 -18.11 26.54 20.52
N LYS A 83 -18.93 27.19 21.35
CA LYS A 83 -18.59 27.48 22.75
C LYS A 83 -18.25 26.21 23.53
N TYR A 84 -19.04 25.13 23.38
CA TYR A 84 -18.72 23.85 24.01
C TYR A 84 -17.37 23.29 23.56
N ILE A 85 -17.15 23.21 22.24
CA ILE A 85 -15.90 22.71 21.67
C ILE A 85 -14.73 23.56 22.18
N GLU A 86 -14.88 24.88 22.23
CA GLU A 86 -13.85 25.78 22.73
C GLU A 86 -13.51 25.52 24.20
N GLU A 87 -14.52 25.34 25.04
CA GLU A 87 -14.31 25.01 26.45
C GLU A 87 -13.62 23.65 26.64
N GLN A 88 -13.98 22.63 25.84
CA GLN A 88 -13.31 21.33 25.91
C GLN A 88 -11.86 21.41 25.45
N ILE A 89 -11.57 22.16 24.38
CA ILE A 89 -10.19 22.38 23.91
C ILE A 89 -9.36 23.10 24.98
N LYS A 90 -9.90 24.15 25.61
CA LYS A 90 -9.23 24.89 26.69
C LYS A 90 -8.93 24.00 27.91
N LYS A 91 -9.82 23.06 28.21
CA LYS A 91 -9.68 22.09 29.32
C LYS A 91 -8.89 20.83 28.93
N GLU A 92 -8.54 20.68 27.65
CA GLU A 92 -7.99 19.44 27.06
C GLU A 92 -8.85 18.20 27.36
N ALA A 93 -10.17 18.40 27.48
CA ALA A 93 -11.14 17.37 27.80
C ALA A 93 -11.76 16.75 26.51
N PRO A 94 -12.29 15.51 26.57
CA PRO A 94 -12.87 14.87 25.41
C PRO A 94 -14.05 15.65 24.80
N ILE A 95 -14.07 15.76 23.48
CA ILE A 95 -15.12 16.41 22.70
C ILE A 95 -16.05 15.31 22.18
N ASN A 96 -17.25 15.18 22.77
CA ASN A 96 -18.22 14.16 22.36
C ASN A 96 -19.29 14.77 21.44
N LEU A 97 -19.15 14.52 20.15
CA LEU A 97 -20.06 14.91 19.08
C LEU A 97 -20.77 13.70 18.45
N SER A 98 -20.82 12.57 19.15
CA SER A 98 -21.45 11.35 18.65
C SER A 98 -22.93 11.59 18.31
N GLY A 99 -23.35 11.15 17.14
CA GLY A 99 -24.70 11.35 16.62
C GLY A 99 -25.03 12.77 16.17
N LEU A 100 -24.07 13.72 16.20
CA LEU A 100 -24.29 15.11 15.79
C LEU A 100 -24.78 15.17 14.34
N ILE A 101 -25.85 15.92 14.10
CA ILE A 101 -26.35 16.26 12.77
C ILE A 101 -26.07 17.75 12.56
N TYR A 102 -25.06 18.10 11.74
CA TYR A 102 -24.58 19.48 11.60
C TYR A 102 -24.91 20.07 10.23
N TRP A 103 -25.85 20.99 10.14
CA TRP A 103 -26.22 21.64 8.88
C TRP A 103 -25.29 22.82 8.54
N GLY A 104 -24.63 22.77 7.39
CA GLY A 104 -23.64 23.75 6.92
C GLY A 104 -22.19 23.27 7.06
N LYS A 105 -21.24 24.10 6.61
CA LYS A 105 -19.81 23.78 6.65
C LYS A 105 -19.31 23.69 8.09
N PHE A 106 -18.71 22.56 8.47
CA PHE A 106 -18.20 22.35 9.83
C PHE A 106 -16.68 22.54 9.89
N THR A 107 -16.22 23.34 10.85
CA THR A 107 -14.81 23.55 11.17
C THR A 107 -14.65 23.62 12.68
N PHE A 108 -13.53 23.13 13.23
CA PHE A 108 -13.23 23.37 14.64
C PHE A 108 -12.95 24.88 14.89
N PRO A 109 -13.42 25.45 16.01
CA PRO A 109 -13.13 26.84 16.38
C PRO A 109 -11.63 27.04 16.59
N LYS A 110 -11.01 28.06 16.00
CA LYS A 110 -9.56 28.28 16.07
C LYS A 110 -9.14 28.92 17.40
N ILE A 111 -8.40 28.20 18.25
CA ILE A 111 -8.07 28.66 19.62
C ILE A 111 -6.59 28.50 19.98
N LYS A 112 -6.03 27.29 19.81
CA LYS A 112 -4.69 26.94 20.30
C LYS A 112 -3.88 26.35 19.17
N ALA A 113 -2.87 27.10 18.73
CA ALA A 113 -1.99 26.68 17.66
C ALA A 113 -0.64 26.20 18.21
N VAL A 114 -0.10 25.13 17.66
CA VAL A 114 1.18 24.51 18.05
C VAL A 114 2.05 24.30 16.82
N SER A 115 3.32 24.66 16.93
CA SER A 115 4.30 24.31 15.90
C SER A 115 4.79 22.89 16.17
N LEU A 116 4.76 22.03 15.15
CA LEU A 116 5.29 20.67 15.25
C LEU A 116 6.68 20.61 14.62
N ASP A 117 7.65 20.04 15.35
CA ASP A 117 9.02 19.93 14.86
C ASP A 117 9.09 19.18 13.52
N GLY A 118 9.83 19.75 12.57
CA GLY A 118 9.99 19.17 11.22
C GLY A 118 8.84 19.45 10.24
N THR A 119 7.84 20.25 10.63
CA THR A 119 6.80 20.75 9.72
C THR A 119 7.10 22.20 9.32
N GLN A 120 6.99 22.54 8.04
CA GLN A 120 7.06 23.93 7.57
C GLN A 120 5.64 24.46 7.29
N GLY A 121 5.34 25.65 7.81
CA GLY A 121 4.09 26.39 7.55
C GLY A 121 3.37 26.85 8.82
N GLU A 122 2.09 27.22 8.66
CA GLU A 122 1.22 27.66 9.76
C GLU A 122 1.16 26.65 10.91
N PRO A 123 0.90 27.09 12.15
CA PRO A 123 0.78 26.19 13.30
C PRO A 123 -0.48 25.32 13.23
N TYR A 124 -0.46 24.18 13.92
CA TYR A 124 -1.53 23.19 14.00
C TYR A 124 -2.47 23.48 15.16
N GLN A 125 -3.76 23.26 14.97
CA GLN A 125 -4.68 23.38 16.08
C GLN A 125 -4.70 22.10 16.93
N ASN A 126 -4.43 22.21 18.23
CA ASN A 126 -4.51 21.07 19.15
C ASN A 126 -5.96 20.68 19.42
N ILE A 127 -6.28 19.42 19.17
CA ILE A 127 -7.58 18.83 19.45
C ILE A 127 -7.38 17.62 20.38
N PRO A 128 -8.09 17.55 21.53
CA PRO A 128 -8.06 16.41 22.43
C PRO A 128 -8.77 15.21 21.80
N GLU A 129 -9.17 14.24 22.62
CA GLU A 129 -9.99 13.11 22.15
C GLU A 129 -11.29 13.63 21.53
N VAL A 130 -11.68 13.07 20.37
CA VAL A 130 -12.92 13.44 19.69
C VAL A 130 -13.72 12.19 19.36
N ALA A 131 -15.00 12.20 19.74
CA ALA A 131 -15.97 11.21 19.31
C ALA A 131 -16.96 11.84 18.32
N LEU A 132 -16.97 11.33 17.09
CA LEU A 132 -17.84 11.65 15.96
C LEU A 132 -18.68 10.42 15.55
N ASP A 133 -18.68 9.36 16.36
CA ASP A 133 -19.39 8.12 16.04
C ASP A 133 -20.84 8.43 15.66
N LYS A 134 -21.30 7.97 14.49
CA LYS A 134 -22.65 8.20 13.96
C LYS A 134 -23.02 9.66 13.68
N ALA A 135 -22.06 10.58 13.66
CA ALA A 135 -22.32 11.95 13.23
C ALA A 135 -22.63 12.02 11.72
N TYR A 136 -23.39 13.03 11.33
CA TYR A 136 -23.84 13.26 9.97
C TYR A 136 -23.54 14.71 9.55
N PHE A 137 -22.69 14.83 8.52
CA PHE A 137 -22.25 16.09 7.93
C PHE A 137 -22.78 16.19 6.48
N PRO A 138 -23.95 16.82 6.25
CA PRO A 138 -24.55 17.01 4.93
C PRO A 138 -23.69 17.87 3.98
N ASN A 139 -22.84 18.74 4.53
CA ASN A 139 -22.00 19.67 3.81
C ASN A 139 -20.51 19.43 4.12
N GLU A 140 -19.64 20.26 3.54
CA GLU A 140 -18.18 20.18 3.69
C GLU A 140 -17.73 20.19 5.17
N VAL A 141 -16.73 19.37 5.49
CA VAL A 141 -15.98 19.47 6.75
C VAL A 141 -14.53 19.85 6.46
N ASP A 142 -14.01 20.82 7.20
CA ASP A 142 -12.59 21.19 7.15
C ASP A 142 -11.93 20.89 8.49
N PHE A 143 -11.18 19.80 8.47
CA PHE A 143 -10.32 19.28 9.52
C PHE A 143 -8.84 19.38 9.14
N SER A 144 -8.51 20.22 8.16
CA SER A 144 -7.13 20.44 7.75
C SER A 144 -6.31 21.09 8.86
N ARG A 145 -5.03 20.73 8.93
CA ARG A 145 -4.06 21.32 9.88
C ARG A 145 -4.48 21.18 11.36
N LEU A 146 -5.25 20.15 11.69
CA LEU A 146 -5.50 19.76 13.08
C LEU A 146 -4.39 18.83 13.60
N TYR A 147 -4.10 18.91 14.88
CA TYR A 147 -3.27 17.96 15.62
C TYR A 147 -4.13 17.26 16.67
N PHE A 148 -4.59 16.05 16.33
CA PHE A 148 -5.27 15.16 17.26
C PHE A 148 -4.23 14.44 18.09
N PHE A 149 -4.00 14.92 19.32
CA PHE A 149 -2.99 14.33 20.21
C PHE A 149 -3.50 13.12 21.02
N LYS A 150 -4.79 12.78 20.84
CA LYS A 150 -5.49 11.62 21.39
C LYS A 150 -6.32 10.96 20.30
N ILE A 151 -6.97 9.86 20.66
CA ILE A 151 -7.76 9.03 19.75
C ILE A 151 -8.92 9.80 19.10
N VAL A 152 -9.22 9.46 17.84
CA VAL A 152 -10.39 9.94 17.11
C VAL A 152 -11.32 8.76 16.83
N TYR A 153 -12.56 8.85 17.33
CA TYR A 153 -13.63 7.89 17.03
C TYR A 153 -14.57 8.51 16.00
N ALA A 154 -14.72 7.89 14.83
CA ALA A 154 -15.58 8.36 13.73
C ALA A 154 -16.23 7.16 13.01
N ARG A 155 -16.67 6.17 13.79
CA ARG A 155 -17.32 4.98 13.24
C ARG A 155 -18.72 5.31 12.81
N TYR A 156 -19.16 4.73 11.69
CA TYR A 156 -20.51 4.99 11.15
C TYR A 156 -20.80 6.49 10.92
N THR A 157 -19.78 7.34 10.82
CA THR A 157 -19.93 8.76 10.51
C THR A 157 -20.22 8.92 9.02
N THR A 158 -21.10 9.84 8.64
CA THR A 158 -21.39 10.16 7.25
C THR A 158 -20.89 11.56 6.91
N PHE A 159 -19.94 11.63 5.98
CA PHE A 159 -19.46 12.85 5.35
C PHE A 159 -20.08 12.95 3.95
N ASN A 160 -21.19 13.67 3.85
CA ASN A 160 -21.92 13.77 2.59
C ASN A 160 -21.30 14.81 1.65
N GLY A 161 -20.77 15.89 2.21
CA GLY A 161 -19.92 16.84 1.47
C GLY A 161 -18.44 16.43 1.48
N ASP A 162 -17.60 17.26 0.89
CA ASP A 162 -16.14 17.05 0.87
C ASP A 162 -15.57 17.06 2.30
N ALA A 163 -14.67 16.12 2.57
CA ALA A 163 -14.02 15.95 3.87
C ALA A 163 -12.51 16.19 3.76
N ASN A 164 -12.07 17.35 4.25
CA ASN A 164 -10.69 17.78 4.16
C ASN A 164 -9.93 17.54 5.48
N PHE A 165 -8.94 16.66 5.44
CA PHE A 165 -7.98 16.35 6.50
C PHE A 165 -6.53 16.63 6.04
N SER A 166 -6.35 17.58 5.11
CA SER A 166 -5.03 17.90 4.58
C SER A 166 -4.09 18.40 5.68
N LEU A 167 -2.85 17.93 5.65
CA LEU A 167 -1.79 18.22 6.62
C LEU A 167 -2.09 17.74 8.05
N THR A 168 -3.23 17.12 8.32
CA THR A 168 -3.66 16.74 9.68
C THR A 168 -2.75 15.69 10.30
N GLN A 169 -2.51 15.82 11.60
CA GLN A 169 -1.58 14.99 12.36
C GLN A 169 -2.36 14.22 13.43
N PHE A 170 -2.33 12.89 13.34
CA PHE A 170 -2.96 11.98 14.29
C PHE A 170 -1.86 11.32 15.14
N ALA A 171 -1.70 11.76 16.38
CA ALA A 171 -0.68 11.24 17.30
C ALA A 171 -1.05 9.87 17.90
N ASP A 172 -2.34 9.56 17.92
CA ASP A 172 -2.91 8.31 18.42
C ASP A 172 -3.75 7.61 17.34
N ASP A 173 -4.43 6.53 17.71
CA ASP A 173 -5.31 5.79 16.81
C ASP A 173 -6.43 6.69 16.23
N ALA A 174 -6.84 6.41 14.99
CA ALA A 174 -7.99 7.05 14.36
C ALA A 174 -8.89 5.98 13.73
N ASN A 175 -10.18 5.99 14.08
CA ASN A 175 -11.12 4.95 13.70
C ASN A 175 -12.29 5.52 12.88
N PHE A 176 -12.22 5.33 11.57
CA PHE A 176 -13.26 5.65 10.58
C PHE A 176 -13.96 4.38 10.07
N SER A 177 -13.99 3.29 10.86
CA SER A 177 -14.64 2.06 10.40
C SER A 177 -16.12 2.28 10.10
N ASP A 178 -16.59 1.69 9.00
CA ASP A 178 -17.98 1.78 8.54
C ASP A 178 -18.51 3.20 8.29
N SER A 179 -17.64 4.19 8.19
CA SER A 179 -18.03 5.55 7.80
C SER A 179 -18.33 5.63 6.29
N ALA A 180 -19.22 6.52 5.90
CA ALA A 180 -19.52 6.82 4.50
C ALA A 180 -18.94 8.19 4.12
N PHE A 181 -18.08 8.21 3.11
CA PHE A 181 -17.55 9.42 2.50
C PHE A 181 -18.14 9.56 1.09
N ASN A 182 -19.17 10.41 0.95
CA ASN A 182 -19.87 10.58 -0.32
C ASN A 182 -19.25 11.69 -1.18
N GLY A 183 -18.60 12.67 -0.55
CA GLY A 183 -17.79 13.69 -1.21
C GLY A 183 -16.31 13.31 -1.35
N ASN A 184 -15.51 14.22 -1.89
CA ASN A 184 -14.06 14.03 -1.97
C ASN A 184 -13.44 13.95 -0.58
N THR A 185 -12.55 12.98 -0.35
CA THR A 185 -11.88 12.79 0.93
C THR A 185 -10.39 13.03 0.79
N ILE A 186 -9.86 14.02 1.50
CA ILE A 186 -8.51 14.55 1.27
C ILE A 186 -7.66 14.43 2.53
N PHE A 187 -6.63 13.60 2.50
CA PHE A 187 -5.63 13.37 3.54
C PHE A 187 -4.22 13.73 3.04
N VAL A 188 -4.11 14.70 2.13
CA VAL A 188 -2.83 15.11 1.53
C VAL A 188 -1.85 15.53 2.62
N LYS A 189 -0.67 14.91 2.62
CA LYS A 189 0.40 15.16 3.62
C LYS A 189 -0.05 15.00 5.08
N SER A 190 -1.08 14.22 5.36
CA SER A 190 -1.44 13.85 6.73
C SER A 190 -0.43 12.84 7.31
N ASN A 191 -0.36 12.75 8.63
CA ASN A 191 0.45 11.75 9.32
C ASN A 191 -0.38 10.98 10.34
N PHE A 192 -0.33 9.65 10.27
CA PHE A 192 -0.93 8.75 11.23
C PHE A 192 0.19 8.06 12.02
N LYS A 193 0.40 8.47 13.28
CA LYS A 193 1.47 7.96 14.13
C LYS A 193 1.22 6.54 14.63
N LYS A 194 -0.05 6.18 14.81
CA LYS A 194 -0.49 4.85 15.20
C LYS A 194 -1.49 4.27 14.18
N THR A 195 -2.44 3.46 14.61
CA THR A 195 -3.32 2.73 13.72
C THR A 195 -4.42 3.64 13.18
N VAL A 196 -4.60 3.65 11.86
CA VAL A 196 -5.79 4.21 11.22
C VAL A 196 -6.64 3.10 10.63
N ARG A 197 -7.94 3.11 10.94
CA ARG A 197 -8.91 2.12 10.45
C ARG A 197 -9.94 2.79 9.56
N PHE A 198 -9.99 2.37 8.31
CA PHE A 198 -11.05 2.63 7.32
C PHE A 198 -11.77 1.32 6.97
N ARG A 199 -11.79 0.36 7.90
CA ARG A 199 -12.37 -0.97 7.68
C ARG A 199 -13.86 -0.83 7.44
N GLY A 200 -14.36 -1.36 6.33
CA GLY A 200 -15.77 -1.21 5.96
C GLY A 200 -16.17 0.19 5.50
N ALA A 201 -15.27 1.18 5.56
CA ALA A 201 -15.55 2.53 5.11
C ALA A 201 -15.80 2.57 3.60
N GLN A 202 -16.71 3.44 3.19
CA GLN A 202 -17.15 3.63 1.81
C GLN A 202 -16.67 4.97 1.28
N PHE A 203 -16.26 4.99 0.02
CA PHE A 203 -15.73 6.16 -0.67
C PHE A 203 -16.37 6.24 -2.05
N GLU A 204 -17.44 7.03 -2.17
CA GLU A 204 -18.19 7.18 -3.43
C GLU A 204 -17.50 8.11 -4.43
N SER A 205 -16.60 8.96 -3.92
CA SER A 205 -15.76 9.87 -4.71
C SER A 205 -14.25 9.57 -4.51
N TYR A 206 -13.40 10.53 -4.88
CA TYR A 206 -11.95 10.40 -4.79
C TYR A 206 -11.43 10.40 -3.35
N LEU A 207 -10.48 9.51 -3.09
CA LEU A 207 -9.74 9.39 -1.85
C LEU A 207 -8.27 9.76 -2.09
N ASN A 208 -7.77 10.80 -1.43
CA ASN A 208 -6.45 11.36 -1.71
C ASN A 208 -5.53 11.32 -0.49
N PHE A 209 -4.48 10.51 -0.55
CA PHE A 209 -3.42 10.37 0.45
C PHE A 209 -2.05 10.78 -0.11
N ILE A 210 -2.00 11.72 -1.06
CA ILE A 210 -0.74 12.15 -1.67
C ILE A 210 0.21 12.67 -0.60
N GLY A 211 1.40 12.07 -0.50
CA GLY A 211 2.42 12.41 0.49
C GLY A 211 2.05 12.10 1.94
N ALA A 212 0.98 11.35 2.21
CA ALA A 212 0.61 10.95 3.56
C ALA A 212 1.61 9.93 4.15
N SER A 213 1.79 9.94 5.47
CA SER A 213 2.61 8.96 6.21
C SER A 213 1.75 8.13 7.15
N PHE A 214 1.94 6.82 7.11
CA PHE A 214 1.30 5.84 7.99
C PHE A 214 2.40 5.14 8.79
N ASP A 215 2.68 5.65 9.98
CA ASP A 215 3.73 5.13 10.85
C ASP A 215 3.26 3.83 11.53
N GLY A 216 1.96 3.72 11.83
CA GLY A 216 1.29 2.50 12.29
C GLY A 216 0.53 1.74 11.20
N ILE A 217 -0.38 0.85 11.60
CA ILE A 217 -1.21 0.05 10.68
C ILE A 217 -2.21 0.97 9.96
N ALA A 218 -2.34 0.83 8.65
CA ALA A 218 -3.35 1.47 7.83
C ALA A 218 -4.29 0.41 7.25
N ASP A 219 -5.46 0.25 7.86
CA ASP A 219 -6.44 -0.76 7.48
C ASP A 219 -7.54 -0.16 6.60
N PHE A 220 -7.43 -0.39 5.30
CA PHE A 220 -8.42 -0.05 4.28
C PHE A 220 -9.26 -1.26 3.88
N SER A 221 -9.29 -2.37 4.61
CA SER A 221 -10.04 -3.56 4.19
C SER A 221 -11.56 -3.31 4.10
N LEU A 222 -12.25 -4.07 3.26
CA LEU A 222 -13.71 -4.16 3.32
C LEU A 222 -14.10 -5.30 4.27
N HIS A 223 -15.31 -5.24 4.84
CA HIS A 223 -15.86 -6.41 5.52
C HIS A 223 -15.99 -7.57 4.53
N ASN A 224 -15.40 -8.71 4.87
CA ASN A 224 -15.71 -10.00 4.23
C ASN A 224 -17.17 -10.35 4.56
N HIS A 225 -18.13 -9.74 3.88
CA HIS A 225 -19.49 -10.23 3.93
C HIS A 225 -19.50 -11.55 3.16
N ILE A 226 -19.37 -12.65 3.91
CA ILE A 226 -19.95 -13.93 3.53
C ILE A 226 -21.42 -13.63 3.22
N ARG A 227 -21.73 -13.43 1.94
CA ARG A 227 -22.85 -13.95 1.14
C ARG A 227 -24.15 -14.38 1.87
N LEU A 228 -24.56 -13.72 2.95
CA LEU A 228 -25.74 -14.11 3.75
C LEU A 228 -26.88 -13.10 3.74
N ILE A 229 -26.73 -11.95 3.09
CA ILE A 229 -27.86 -11.02 2.93
C ILE A 229 -28.03 -10.71 1.45
N LYS A 230 -29.04 -11.34 0.84
CA LYS A 230 -29.63 -10.90 -0.42
C LYS A 230 -30.38 -9.58 -0.16
N THR A 231 -29.67 -8.47 -0.05
CA THR A 231 -30.22 -7.15 -0.31
C THR A 231 -29.78 -6.73 -1.72
N PRO A 232 -30.69 -6.50 -2.68
CA PRO A 232 -30.33 -6.27 -4.08
C PRO A 232 -29.69 -4.90 -4.39
N LEU A 233 -29.17 -4.17 -3.39
CA LEU A 233 -28.79 -2.75 -3.52
C LEU A 233 -27.41 -2.37 -2.96
N LEU A 234 -26.64 -3.30 -2.39
CA LEU A 234 -25.23 -3.09 -2.06
C LEU A 234 -24.38 -3.56 -3.25
N SER A 235 -24.32 -2.74 -4.30
CA SER A 235 -23.48 -2.99 -5.47
C SER A 235 -22.00 -2.86 -5.08
N GLU A 236 -21.36 -3.96 -4.68
CA GLU A 236 -19.90 -4.17 -4.67
C GLU A 236 -19.02 -3.15 -3.88
N ASN A 237 -19.59 -2.10 -3.27
CA ASN A 237 -18.95 -0.96 -2.60
C ASN A 237 -17.56 -0.61 -3.17
N PRO A 238 -17.49 -0.27 -4.48
CA PRO A 238 -16.23 -0.06 -5.14
C PRO A 238 -15.51 1.18 -4.59
N LEU A 239 -14.20 1.09 -4.46
CA LEU A 239 -13.36 2.26 -4.24
C LEU A 239 -13.15 2.92 -5.61
N ARG A 240 -13.76 4.09 -5.83
CA ARG A 240 -13.80 4.74 -7.15
C ARG A 240 -12.45 5.26 -7.61
N GLY A 241 -11.60 5.77 -6.74
CA GLY A 241 -10.20 6.10 -7.05
C GLY A 241 -9.44 6.52 -5.81
N ALA A 242 -8.31 5.86 -5.54
CA ALA A 242 -7.43 6.18 -4.42
C ALA A 242 -6.04 6.60 -4.88
N PHE A 243 -5.59 7.77 -4.45
CA PHE A 243 -4.29 8.33 -4.79
C PHE A 243 -3.35 8.25 -3.60
N PHE A 244 -2.29 7.46 -3.72
CA PHE A 244 -1.24 7.26 -2.72
C PHE A 244 0.14 7.71 -3.23
N LYS A 245 0.18 8.58 -4.24
CA LYS A 245 1.44 9.09 -4.78
C LYS A 245 2.31 9.71 -3.68
N ASN A 246 3.57 9.33 -3.62
CA ASN A 246 4.54 9.70 -2.57
C ASN A 246 4.12 9.31 -1.13
N ALA A 247 3.09 8.48 -0.94
CA ALA A 247 2.69 8.04 0.38
C ALA A 247 3.74 7.08 0.97
N ARG A 248 3.86 7.09 2.31
CA ARG A 248 4.81 6.25 3.05
C ARG A 248 4.06 5.38 4.03
N PHE A 249 4.07 4.07 3.81
CA PHE A 249 3.56 3.06 4.73
C PHE A 249 4.72 2.44 5.50
N LEU A 250 4.98 2.95 6.71
CA LEU A 250 5.99 2.38 7.60
C LEU A 250 5.43 1.20 8.40
N GLY A 251 4.16 1.26 8.79
CA GLY A 251 3.41 0.10 9.28
C GLY A 251 2.73 -0.69 8.16
N HIS A 252 1.90 -1.66 8.56
CA HIS A 252 1.19 -2.52 7.62
C HIS A 252 0.08 -1.77 6.86
N ALA A 253 0.11 -1.84 5.53
CA ALA A 253 -0.98 -1.38 4.68
C ALA A 253 -1.86 -2.57 4.26
N ILE A 254 -3.15 -2.51 4.61
CA ILE A 254 -4.10 -3.60 4.38
C ILE A 254 -5.23 -3.09 3.48
N PHE A 255 -5.42 -3.70 2.33
CA PHE A 255 -6.41 -3.34 1.31
C PHE A 255 -7.32 -4.52 0.92
N ASN A 256 -7.40 -5.54 1.78
CA ASN A 256 -8.10 -6.78 1.47
C ASN A 256 -9.58 -6.54 1.10
N ASP A 257 -10.10 -7.41 0.24
CA ASP A 257 -11.52 -7.45 -0.13
C ASP A 257 -12.02 -6.17 -0.81
N ARG A 258 -11.12 -5.42 -1.46
CA ARG A 258 -11.46 -4.18 -2.18
C ARG A 258 -11.60 -4.38 -3.68
N ILE A 259 -12.60 -3.71 -4.24
CA ILE A 259 -12.78 -3.57 -5.69
C ILE A 259 -12.40 -2.14 -6.06
N PHE A 260 -11.29 -1.97 -6.77
CA PHE A 260 -10.82 -0.68 -7.27
C PHE A 260 -11.38 -0.46 -8.68
N THR A 261 -12.40 0.41 -8.81
CA THR A 261 -13.02 0.66 -10.14
C THR A 261 -12.22 1.64 -10.99
N LEU A 262 -11.45 2.55 -10.38
CA LEU A 262 -10.26 3.12 -10.99
C LEU A 262 -9.04 2.61 -10.25
N GLY A 263 -7.95 2.42 -11.01
CA GLY A 263 -6.73 1.83 -10.49
C GLY A 263 -6.12 2.76 -9.45
N PRO A 264 -5.71 2.22 -8.27
CA PRO A 264 -5.05 3.03 -7.27
C PRO A 264 -3.69 3.50 -7.78
N ASP A 265 -3.32 4.72 -7.42
CA ASP A 265 -2.06 5.34 -7.83
C ASP A 265 -1.04 5.28 -6.69
N PHE A 266 -0.06 4.38 -6.79
CA PHE A 266 1.04 4.21 -5.85
C PHE A 266 2.36 4.79 -6.38
N GLU A 267 2.33 5.75 -7.31
CA GLU A 267 3.54 6.35 -7.85
C GLU A 267 4.48 6.85 -6.73
N ASN A 268 5.73 6.40 -6.74
CA ASN A 268 6.75 6.73 -5.73
C ASN A 268 6.34 6.41 -4.27
N ALA A 269 5.30 5.60 -4.06
CA ALA A 269 4.90 5.15 -2.72
C ALA A 269 5.95 4.24 -2.11
N GLN A 270 6.06 4.25 -0.78
CA GLN A 270 7.03 3.42 -0.06
C GLN A 270 6.31 2.49 0.90
N PHE A 271 6.60 1.19 0.79
CA PHE A 271 6.10 0.15 1.67
C PHE A 271 7.27 -0.46 2.44
N SER A 272 7.30 -0.22 3.75
CA SER A 272 8.29 -0.86 4.64
C SER A 272 7.99 -2.34 4.86
N ILE A 273 6.71 -2.72 4.78
CA ILE A 273 6.23 -4.09 4.88
C ILE A 273 5.34 -4.39 3.66
N ALA A 274 5.36 -5.62 3.15
CA ALA A 274 4.57 -6.01 1.99
C ALA A 274 3.07 -5.72 2.22
N PRO A 275 2.41 -4.94 1.33
CA PRO A 275 1.01 -4.58 1.50
C PRO A 275 0.08 -5.75 1.16
N TRP A 276 -1.04 -5.85 1.87
CA TRP A 276 -2.01 -6.93 1.66
C TRP A 276 -3.13 -6.48 0.72
N PHE A 277 -3.31 -7.23 -0.36
CA PHE A 277 -4.39 -7.06 -1.35
C PHE A 277 -5.10 -8.38 -1.60
N TYR A 278 -5.29 -9.18 -0.55
CA TYR A 278 -5.96 -10.47 -0.68
C TYR A 278 -7.41 -10.24 -1.13
N ASN A 279 -7.87 -11.08 -2.06
CA ASN A 279 -9.22 -11.03 -2.61
C ASN A 279 -9.63 -9.64 -3.14
N SER A 280 -8.65 -8.87 -3.65
CA SER A 280 -8.90 -7.54 -4.23
C SER A 280 -8.88 -7.58 -5.76
N THR A 281 -9.67 -6.73 -6.38
CA THR A 281 -9.75 -6.56 -7.85
C THR A 281 -9.24 -5.19 -8.24
N PHE A 282 -8.38 -5.13 -9.25
CA PHE A 282 -7.79 -3.89 -9.74
C PHE A 282 -8.36 -3.52 -11.10
N HIS A 283 -8.47 -2.22 -11.36
CA HIS A 283 -8.67 -1.67 -12.69
C HIS A 283 -7.32 -1.56 -13.44
N GLN A 284 -7.39 -1.47 -14.76
CA GLN A 284 -6.23 -1.48 -15.69
C GLN A 284 -5.28 -0.29 -15.50
N SER A 285 -5.77 0.77 -14.86
CA SER A 285 -5.01 2.01 -14.59
C SER A 285 -4.24 1.98 -13.27
N VAL A 286 -4.05 0.81 -12.66
CA VAL A 286 -3.25 0.68 -11.43
C VAL A 286 -1.81 1.12 -11.73
N ASN A 287 -1.23 1.93 -10.85
CA ASN A 287 0.10 2.49 -11.05
C ASN A 287 1.01 2.16 -9.87
N PHE A 288 2.17 1.55 -10.14
CA PHE A 288 3.22 1.29 -9.16
C PHE A 288 4.57 1.91 -9.56
N ASP A 289 4.58 2.86 -10.49
CA ASP A 289 5.81 3.47 -11.00
C ASP A 289 6.65 4.09 -9.87
N GLY A 290 7.91 3.67 -9.76
CA GLY A 290 8.82 4.14 -8.72
C GLY A 290 8.44 3.71 -7.29
N ALA A 291 7.41 2.88 -7.11
CA ALA A 291 7.03 2.35 -5.81
C ALA A 291 8.17 1.48 -5.24
N LYS A 292 8.45 1.64 -3.94
CA LYS A 292 9.56 0.95 -3.26
C LYS A 292 9.02 -0.01 -2.21
N PHE A 293 9.47 -1.26 -2.29
CA PHE A 293 9.10 -2.33 -1.36
C PHE A 293 10.35 -2.79 -0.61
N ARG A 294 10.50 -2.40 0.66
CA ARG A 294 11.70 -2.72 1.45
C ARG A 294 11.64 -4.11 2.07
N ASP A 295 10.55 -4.39 2.77
CA ASP A 295 10.22 -5.67 3.45
C ASP A 295 11.44 -6.42 4.02
N PRO A 296 11.91 -6.09 5.25
CA PRO A 296 13.13 -6.67 5.82
C PRO A 296 13.01 -8.13 6.26
N GLY A 297 12.10 -8.92 5.67
CA GLY A 297 11.94 -10.35 5.93
C GLY A 297 10.65 -10.69 6.68
N TYR A 298 9.55 -10.01 6.38
CA TYR A 298 8.26 -10.32 6.97
C TYR A 298 7.78 -11.71 6.51
N SER A 299 7.29 -12.53 7.45
CA SER A 299 7.08 -13.97 7.22
C SER A 299 6.05 -14.31 6.14
N THR A 300 5.08 -13.43 5.90
CA THR A 300 4.00 -13.61 4.92
C THR A 300 4.15 -12.77 3.66
N ALA A 301 5.25 -12.02 3.50
CA ALA A 301 5.42 -11.13 2.36
C ALA A 301 5.36 -11.83 1.00
N ASP A 302 5.84 -13.07 0.92
CA ASP A 302 5.74 -13.89 -0.29
C ASP A 302 4.29 -14.15 -0.72
N HIS A 303 3.37 -14.31 0.24
CA HIS A 303 1.95 -14.49 -0.05
C HIS A 303 1.34 -13.18 -0.55
N SER A 304 1.74 -12.04 0.02
CA SER A 304 1.29 -10.71 -0.39
C SER A 304 1.74 -10.37 -1.81
N TYR A 305 3.03 -10.58 -2.12
CA TYR A 305 3.55 -10.38 -3.47
C TYR A 305 2.99 -11.39 -4.47
N ARG A 306 2.69 -12.63 -4.05
CA ARG A 306 1.99 -13.59 -4.91
C ARG A 306 0.60 -13.10 -5.29
N ALA A 307 -0.17 -12.57 -4.33
CA ALA A 307 -1.51 -12.04 -4.59
C ALA A 307 -1.44 -10.90 -5.61
N LEU A 308 -0.52 -9.94 -5.43
CA LEU A 308 -0.30 -8.84 -6.37
C LEU A 308 0.15 -9.34 -7.74
N LYS A 309 1.11 -10.28 -7.81
CA LYS A 309 1.55 -10.88 -9.06
C LYS A 309 0.40 -11.51 -9.84
N LEU A 310 -0.45 -12.30 -9.18
CA LEU A 310 -1.61 -12.93 -9.81
C LEU A 310 -2.66 -11.91 -10.24
N ALA A 311 -2.83 -10.81 -9.50
CA ALA A 311 -3.70 -9.72 -9.89
C ALA A 311 -3.20 -9.01 -11.15
N MET A 312 -1.90 -8.69 -11.22
CA MET A 312 -1.28 -8.05 -12.39
C MET A 312 -1.30 -8.96 -13.62
N GLU A 313 -1.14 -10.28 -13.43
CA GLU A 313 -1.28 -11.27 -14.49
C GLU A 313 -2.67 -11.24 -15.14
N LYS A 314 -3.74 -11.14 -14.33
CA LYS A 314 -5.11 -11.02 -14.83
C LYS A 314 -5.34 -9.74 -15.65
N LEU A 315 -4.60 -8.68 -15.37
CA LEU A 315 -4.68 -7.41 -16.10
C LEU A 315 -3.80 -7.36 -17.35
N GLY A 316 -2.91 -8.33 -17.54
CA GLY A 316 -1.86 -8.23 -18.56
C GLY A 316 -0.81 -7.16 -18.25
N ALA A 317 -0.73 -6.67 -17.01
CA ALA A 317 0.24 -5.69 -16.53
C ALA A 317 1.60 -6.36 -16.28
N ARG A 318 2.35 -6.57 -17.37
CA ARG A 318 3.53 -7.47 -17.39
C ARG A 318 4.72 -6.95 -16.59
N ASP A 319 4.95 -5.65 -16.60
CA ASP A 319 6.08 -5.05 -15.90
C ASP A 319 5.86 -5.14 -14.38
N GLU A 320 4.65 -4.84 -13.92
CA GLU A 320 4.23 -4.99 -12.52
C GLU A 320 4.19 -6.46 -12.11
N GLN A 321 3.70 -7.36 -12.96
CA GLN A 321 3.73 -8.80 -12.71
C GLN A 321 5.18 -9.29 -12.51
N ALA A 322 6.12 -8.86 -13.37
CA ALA A 322 7.53 -9.20 -13.25
C ALA A 322 8.17 -8.61 -11.99
N MET A 323 7.79 -7.38 -11.63
CA MET A 323 8.17 -6.73 -10.37
C MET A 323 7.76 -7.57 -9.17
N PHE A 324 6.47 -7.90 -9.05
CA PHE A 324 5.96 -8.68 -7.92
C PHE A 324 6.45 -10.14 -7.92
N PHE A 325 6.73 -10.72 -9.08
CA PHE A 325 7.41 -12.02 -9.14
C PHE A 325 8.81 -11.96 -8.51
N ALA A 326 9.62 -10.95 -8.83
CA ALA A 326 10.94 -10.81 -8.24
C ALA A 326 10.86 -10.58 -6.72
N LEU A 327 9.96 -9.71 -6.27
CA LEU A 327 9.72 -9.46 -4.84
C LEU A 327 9.27 -10.74 -4.11
N GLU A 328 8.39 -11.54 -4.71
CA GLU A 328 8.01 -12.85 -4.18
C GLU A 328 9.22 -13.78 -4.02
N GLN A 329 10.11 -13.88 -5.02
CA GLN A 329 11.31 -14.73 -4.94
C GLN A 329 12.30 -14.23 -3.87
N GLN A 330 12.48 -12.91 -3.75
CA GLN A 330 13.30 -12.31 -2.69
C GLN A 330 12.74 -12.64 -1.31
N ALA A 331 11.42 -12.48 -1.10
CA ALA A 331 10.76 -12.80 0.15
C ALA A 331 10.91 -14.29 0.52
N ARG A 332 10.71 -15.20 -0.44
CA ARG A 332 10.92 -16.66 -0.24
C ARG A 332 12.36 -16.99 0.16
N ALA A 333 13.35 -16.32 -0.44
CA ALA A 333 14.76 -16.54 -0.12
C ALA A 333 15.16 -16.04 1.28
N ARG A 334 14.48 -15.02 1.81
CA ARG A 334 14.76 -14.48 3.15
C ARG A 334 14.23 -15.36 4.29
N LYS A 335 13.23 -16.22 4.03
CA LYS A 335 12.64 -17.08 5.08
C LYS A 335 13.69 -17.96 5.76
N SER A 336 13.55 -18.13 7.08
CA SER A 336 14.44 -18.98 7.88
C SER A 336 14.38 -20.45 7.44
N ILE A 337 13.18 -20.94 7.11
CA ILE A 337 12.92 -22.33 6.69
C ILE A 337 13.51 -22.69 5.31
N THR A 338 13.84 -21.70 4.48
CA THR A 338 14.33 -21.96 3.11
C THR A 338 15.72 -22.60 3.14
N PRO A 339 15.94 -23.75 2.47
CA PRO A 339 17.23 -24.41 2.39
C PRO A 339 18.35 -23.50 1.87
N LYS A 340 19.58 -23.68 2.37
CA LYS A 340 20.75 -22.87 1.97
C LYS A 340 21.02 -22.92 0.46
N SER A 341 20.82 -24.07 -0.18
CA SER A 341 20.96 -24.22 -1.64
C SER A 341 19.98 -23.33 -2.41
N ILE A 342 18.71 -23.30 -2.00
CA ILE A 342 17.69 -22.45 -2.62
C ILE A 342 18.02 -20.97 -2.41
N LYS A 343 18.50 -20.59 -1.21
CA LYS A 343 18.99 -19.22 -0.96
C LYS A 343 20.13 -18.83 -1.88
N PHE A 344 21.11 -19.72 -2.04
CA PHE A 344 22.25 -19.51 -2.93
C PHE A 344 21.81 -19.30 -4.39
N PHE A 345 21.00 -20.20 -4.94
CA PHE A 345 20.52 -20.07 -6.32
C PHE A 345 19.60 -18.87 -6.52
N SER A 346 18.76 -18.53 -5.54
CA SER A 346 17.92 -17.33 -5.59
C SER A 346 18.79 -16.06 -5.59
N HIS A 347 19.82 -16.01 -4.75
CA HIS A 347 20.77 -14.89 -4.73
C HIS A 347 21.51 -14.76 -6.06
N LEU A 348 21.99 -15.88 -6.62
CA LEU A 348 22.65 -15.91 -7.93
C LEU A 348 21.72 -15.41 -9.04
N TYR A 349 20.45 -15.83 -9.03
CA TYR A 349 19.45 -15.41 -10.02
C TYR A 349 19.13 -13.91 -9.91
N GLY A 350 19.01 -13.37 -8.69
CA GLY A 350 18.85 -11.94 -8.44
C GLY A 350 20.06 -11.11 -8.89
N LEU A 351 21.27 -11.56 -8.57
CA LEU A 351 22.52 -10.89 -8.94
C LEU A 351 22.72 -10.85 -10.47
N THR A 352 22.46 -11.95 -11.14
CA THR A 352 22.73 -12.10 -12.58
C THR A 352 21.66 -11.49 -13.47
N SER A 353 20.39 -11.48 -13.05
CA SER A 353 19.27 -11.11 -13.93
C SER A 353 18.18 -10.25 -13.30
N ASP A 354 18.32 -9.89 -12.03
CA ASP A 354 17.25 -9.28 -11.23
C ASP A 354 15.95 -10.11 -11.27
N TYR A 355 16.09 -11.41 -11.04
CA TYR A 355 14.99 -12.38 -11.15
C TYR A 355 14.30 -12.39 -12.54
N GLY A 356 15.06 -12.05 -13.59
CA GLY A 356 14.63 -12.04 -14.98
C GLY A 356 14.01 -10.72 -15.44
N GLN A 357 14.12 -9.64 -14.66
CA GLN A 357 13.71 -8.29 -15.09
C GLN A 357 14.76 -7.59 -15.96
N SER A 358 16.05 -7.88 -15.75
CA SER A 358 17.13 -7.22 -16.49
C SER A 358 17.73 -8.17 -17.52
N PHE A 359 17.67 -7.80 -18.80
CA PHE A 359 18.45 -8.45 -19.87
C PHE A 359 19.87 -7.89 -19.96
N VAL A 360 20.14 -6.71 -19.37
CA VAL A 360 21.46 -6.06 -19.39
C VAL A 360 22.40 -6.70 -18.38
N ARG A 361 21.93 -7.02 -17.16
CA ARG A 361 22.78 -7.64 -16.12
C ARG A 361 23.43 -8.96 -16.60
N PRO A 362 22.72 -9.91 -17.24
CA PRO A 362 23.35 -11.14 -17.71
C PRO A 362 24.41 -10.89 -18.79
N LEU A 363 24.21 -9.91 -19.68
CA LEU A 363 25.20 -9.53 -20.71
C LEU A 363 26.47 -8.93 -20.10
N LEU A 364 26.33 -8.10 -19.05
CA LEU A 364 27.47 -7.59 -18.30
C LEU A 364 28.24 -8.73 -17.62
N TRP A 365 27.53 -9.66 -16.97
CA TRP A 365 28.14 -10.85 -16.38
C TRP A 365 28.82 -11.74 -17.41
N LEU A 366 28.26 -11.85 -18.62
CA LEU A 366 28.85 -12.63 -19.71
C LEU A 366 30.16 -11.99 -20.18
N SER A 367 30.19 -10.66 -20.28
CA SER A 367 31.40 -9.89 -20.62
C SER A 367 32.48 -10.04 -19.53
N LEU A 368 32.09 -9.93 -18.25
CA LEU A 368 32.99 -10.13 -17.11
C LEU A 368 33.53 -11.56 -17.04
N ALA A 369 32.69 -12.56 -17.29
CA ALA A 369 33.10 -13.96 -17.33
C ALA A 369 34.13 -14.20 -18.45
N ALA A 370 33.90 -13.64 -19.64
CA ALA A 370 34.85 -13.76 -20.76
C ALA A 370 36.23 -13.19 -20.41
N ILE A 371 36.29 -12.02 -19.75
CA ILE A 371 37.55 -11.40 -19.31
C ILE A 371 38.24 -12.28 -18.26
N PHE A 372 37.50 -12.74 -17.25
CA PHE A 372 38.01 -13.59 -16.18
C PHE A 372 38.59 -14.91 -16.70
N PHE A 373 37.85 -15.61 -17.56
CA PHE A 373 38.32 -16.86 -18.15
C PHE A 373 39.46 -16.62 -19.15
N GLY A 374 39.46 -15.52 -19.90
CA GLY A 374 40.60 -15.12 -20.74
C GLY A 374 41.91 -15.02 -19.94
N PHE A 375 41.86 -14.46 -18.73
CA PHE A 375 43.01 -14.42 -17.82
C PHE A 375 43.43 -15.82 -17.35
N ILE A 376 42.47 -16.67 -16.96
CA ILE A 376 42.74 -18.07 -16.58
C ILE A 376 43.40 -18.84 -17.73
N TYR A 377 42.92 -18.66 -18.96
CA TYR A 377 43.48 -19.28 -20.14
C TYR A 377 44.89 -18.78 -20.43
N THR A 378 45.13 -17.48 -20.25
CA THR A 378 46.49 -16.90 -20.36
C THR A 378 47.45 -17.63 -19.42
N ILE A 379 47.10 -17.78 -18.14
CA ILE A 379 47.94 -18.46 -17.15
C ILE A 379 48.14 -19.94 -17.48
N ASN A 380 47.05 -20.66 -17.78
CA ASN A 380 47.13 -22.09 -18.11
C ASN A 380 48.00 -22.33 -19.35
N LEU A 381 47.82 -21.50 -20.38
CA LEU A 381 48.56 -21.62 -21.64
C LEU A 381 50.01 -21.20 -21.49
N LEU A 382 50.34 -20.21 -20.65
CA LEU A 382 51.74 -19.88 -20.34
C LEU A 382 52.47 -21.07 -19.71
N PHE A 383 51.79 -21.84 -18.87
CA PHE A 383 52.35 -23.04 -18.25
C PHE A 383 52.49 -24.20 -19.25
N LEU A 384 51.49 -24.38 -20.12
CA LEU A 384 51.47 -25.46 -21.12
C LEU A 384 52.36 -25.19 -22.34
N LYS A 385 52.59 -23.92 -22.68
CA LYS A 385 53.38 -23.45 -23.82
C LYS A 385 54.54 -22.56 -23.36
N SER A 386 55.32 -23.06 -22.41
CA SER A 386 56.47 -22.33 -21.84
C SER A 386 57.39 -21.69 -22.89
N ASP A 387 57.53 -22.33 -24.06
CA ASP A 387 58.49 -21.91 -25.09
C ASP A 387 57.88 -21.09 -26.24
N GLN A 388 56.59 -20.71 -26.18
CA GLN A 388 55.93 -19.92 -27.23
C GLN A 388 55.32 -18.61 -26.71
N SER A 389 55.45 -17.54 -27.50
CA SER A 389 54.77 -16.29 -27.21
C SER A 389 53.26 -16.42 -27.45
N LEU A 390 52.47 -16.12 -26.42
CA LEU A 390 51.01 -16.09 -26.49
C LEU A 390 50.53 -14.74 -27.00
N SER A 391 49.86 -14.73 -28.16
CA SER A 391 49.23 -13.52 -28.67
C SER A 391 47.88 -13.26 -27.99
N PHE A 392 47.58 -12.00 -27.69
CA PHE A 392 46.27 -11.60 -27.16
C PHE A 392 45.12 -12.06 -28.07
N TYR A 393 45.31 -11.96 -29.39
CA TYR A 393 44.34 -12.39 -30.39
C TYR A 393 43.97 -13.87 -30.26
N PHE A 394 44.96 -14.74 -30.04
CA PHE A 394 44.72 -16.16 -29.84
C PHE A 394 43.84 -16.43 -28.61
N ILE A 395 44.15 -15.77 -27.48
CA ILE A 395 43.42 -15.93 -26.22
C ILE A 395 42.00 -15.39 -26.36
N ALA A 396 41.83 -14.23 -27.00
CA ALA A 396 40.53 -13.63 -27.26
C ALA A 396 39.66 -14.54 -28.14
N ASN A 397 40.21 -15.08 -29.22
CA ASN A 397 39.49 -16.03 -30.08
C ASN A 397 39.11 -17.30 -29.35
N PHE A 398 40.05 -17.90 -28.60
CA PHE A 398 39.77 -19.10 -27.83
C PHE A 398 38.65 -18.87 -26.80
N THR A 399 38.68 -17.72 -26.11
CA THR A 399 37.64 -17.30 -25.17
C THR A 399 36.29 -17.16 -25.87
N LEU A 400 36.26 -16.54 -27.06
CA LEU A 400 35.04 -16.39 -27.87
C LEU A 400 34.51 -17.73 -28.39
N GLU A 401 35.38 -18.67 -28.74
CA GLU A 401 34.98 -20.03 -29.10
C GLU A 401 34.29 -20.73 -27.93
N GLN A 402 34.78 -20.58 -26.69
CA GLN A 402 34.09 -21.17 -25.52
C GLN A 402 32.73 -20.51 -25.23
N LEU A 403 32.53 -19.24 -25.60
CA LEU A 403 31.24 -18.55 -25.50
C LEU A 403 30.21 -19.07 -26.53
N THR A 404 30.66 -19.37 -27.74
CA THR A 404 29.79 -19.64 -28.90
C THR A 404 29.64 -21.12 -29.23
N ARG A 405 30.60 -21.96 -28.82
CA ARG A 405 30.68 -23.38 -29.15
C ARG A 405 30.86 -24.21 -27.88
N PRO A 406 29.76 -24.60 -27.24
CA PRO A 406 29.82 -25.25 -25.95
C PRO A 406 30.53 -26.61 -26.01
N PHE A 407 31.41 -26.86 -25.04
CA PHE A 407 32.17 -28.11 -24.89
C PHE A 407 33.17 -28.45 -26.01
N LEU A 408 33.50 -27.48 -26.88
CA LEU A 408 34.45 -27.69 -27.99
C LEU A 408 35.82 -28.21 -27.53
N ILE A 409 36.23 -27.86 -26.31
CA ILE A 409 37.50 -28.31 -25.70
C ILE A 409 37.59 -29.83 -25.46
N TRP A 410 36.47 -30.55 -25.55
CA TRP A 410 36.43 -32.01 -25.44
C TRP A 410 36.49 -32.72 -26.78
N ALA A 411 36.49 -31.99 -27.91
CA ALA A 411 36.70 -32.59 -29.21
C ALA A 411 38.09 -33.28 -29.26
N PRO A 412 38.22 -34.45 -29.92
CA PRO A 412 39.47 -35.22 -29.93
C PRO A 412 40.71 -34.40 -30.32
N ASP A 413 40.57 -33.54 -31.34
CA ASP A 413 41.70 -32.75 -31.86
C ASP A 413 41.83 -31.36 -31.24
N SER A 414 41.06 -31.04 -30.20
CA SER A 414 41.03 -29.69 -29.61
C SER A 414 42.39 -29.23 -29.09
N LEU A 415 43.08 -30.07 -28.31
CA LEU A 415 44.43 -29.79 -27.79
C LEU A 415 45.48 -29.77 -28.91
N VAL A 416 45.28 -30.56 -29.97
CA VAL A 416 46.15 -30.56 -31.15
C VAL A 416 46.01 -29.26 -31.93
N LYS A 417 44.78 -28.79 -32.15
CA LYS A 417 44.48 -27.50 -32.80
C LYS A 417 45.01 -26.31 -32.01
N LEU A 418 45.04 -26.43 -30.68
CA LEU A 418 45.67 -25.44 -29.82
C LEU A 418 47.20 -25.54 -29.81
N GLY A 419 47.80 -26.56 -30.45
CA GLY A 419 49.25 -26.79 -30.46
C GLY A 419 49.80 -27.18 -29.09
N ILE A 420 49.01 -27.87 -28.27
CA ILE A 420 49.37 -28.30 -26.89
C ILE A 420 49.78 -29.77 -26.87
N SER A 421 49.10 -30.64 -27.65
CA SER A 421 49.41 -32.07 -27.75
C SER A 421 49.65 -32.47 -29.20
N SER A 422 50.53 -33.44 -29.42
CA SER A 422 50.81 -34.04 -30.74
C SER A 422 49.99 -35.30 -31.01
N ASN A 423 49.32 -35.88 -30.00
CA ASN A 423 48.57 -37.12 -30.14
C ASN A 423 47.22 -37.07 -29.40
N PRO A 424 46.07 -37.14 -30.11
CA PRO A 424 44.74 -36.96 -29.51
C PRO A 424 44.25 -38.16 -28.66
N THR A 425 44.98 -39.29 -28.66
CA THR A 425 44.57 -40.54 -27.99
C THR A 425 45.16 -40.75 -26.60
N ILE A 426 46.09 -39.87 -26.17
CA ILE A 426 46.74 -39.96 -24.85
C ILE A 426 45.86 -39.25 -23.81
N GLU A 427 45.73 -39.83 -22.61
CA GLU A 427 45.03 -39.17 -21.50
C GLU A 427 45.65 -37.80 -21.19
N PRO A 428 44.83 -36.76 -20.96
CA PRO A 428 45.33 -35.41 -20.76
C PRO A 428 46.18 -35.31 -19.49
N THR A 429 47.29 -34.59 -19.57
CA THR A 429 48.09 -34.25 -18.38
C THR A 429 47.27 -33.42 -17.39
N GLY A 430 47.69 -33.33 -16.12
CA GLY A 430 46.94 -32.57 -15.09
C GLY A 430 46.69 -31.11 -15.48
N ALA A 431 47.63 -30.47 -16.16
CA ALA A 431 47.49 -29.09 -16.66
C ALA A 431 46.52 -29.00 -17.86
N GLU A 432 46.54 -29.96 -18.78
CA GLU A 432 45.57 -30.04 -19.89
C GLU A 432 44.14 -30.29 -19.39
N LEU A 433 44.00 -31.15 -18.38
CA LEU A 433 42.71 -31.40 -17.72
C LEU A 433 42.19 -30.13 -17.04
N THR A 434 43.09 -29.34 -16.44
CA THR A 434 42.73 -28.05 -15.83
C THR A 434 42.17 -27.07 -16.87
N LEU A 435 42.81 -26.95 -18.04
CA LEU A 435 42.29 -26.14 -19.16
C LEU A 435 40.91 -26.62 -19.62
N LYS A 436 40.71 -27.94 -19.76
CA LYS A 436 39.43 -28.56 -20.13
C LYS A 436 38.33 -28.25 -19.11
N ILE A 437 38.62 -28.38 -17.81
CA ILE A 437 37.67 -28.09 -16.73
C ILE A 437 37.25 -26.62 -16.75
N PHE A 438 38.19 -25.68 -16.81
CA PHE A 438 37.86 -24.25 -16.85
C PHE A 438 37.11 -23.83 -18.12
N SER A 439 37.44 -24.43 -19.27
CA SER A 439 36.72 -24.20 -20.53
C SER A 439 35.27 -24.71 -20.47
N THR A 440 35.07 -25.85 -19.81
CA THR A 440 33.73 -26.40 -19.56
C THR A 440 32.92 -25.51 -18.62
N LEU A 441 33.54 -25.03 -17.54
CA LEU A 441 32.89 -24.13 -16.60
C LEU A 441 32.49 -22.80 -17.27
N HIS A 442 33.38 -22.21 -18.07
CA HIS A 442 33.10 -20.99 -18.83
C HIS A 442 31.89 -21.18 -19.76
N THR A 443 31.88 -22.30 -20.48
CA THR A 443 30.77 -22.68 -21.36
C THR A 443 29.44 -22.74 -20.58
N LEU A 444 29.40 -23.48 -19.47
CA LEU A 444 28.19 -23.68 -18.67
C LEU A 444 27.64 -22.35 -18.13
N ILE A 445 28.52 -21.49 -17.61
CA ILE A 445 28.16 -20.15 -17.13
C ILE A 445 27.58 -19.31 -18.28
N SER A 446 28.20 -19.37 -19.45
CA SER A 446 27.80 -18.58 -20.63
C SER A 446 26.44 -18.99 -21.17
N ILE A 447 26.15 -20.30 -21.25
CA ILE A 447 24.82 -20.81 -21.59
C ILE A 447 23.79 -20.31 -20.57
N GLY A 448 24.10 -20.40 -19.28
CA GLY A 448 23.24 -19.89 -18.21
C GLY A 448 22.91 -18.40 -18.38
N LEU A 449 23.92 -17.56 -18.63
CA LEU A 449 23.72 -16.12 -18.79
C LEU A 449 23.00 -15.76 -20.10
N PHE A 450 23.28 -16.49 -21.18
CA PHE A 450 22.59 -16.30 -22.46
C PHE A 450 21.11 -16.68 -22.35
N THR A 451 20.80 -17.83 -21.72
CA THR A 451 19.41 -18.24 -21.47
C THR A 451 18.65 -17.24 -20.59
N LEU A 452 19.30 -16.66 -19.57
CA LEU A 452 18.72 -15.57 -18.77
C LEU A 452 18.44 -14.31 -19.59
N THR A 453 19.36 -13.96 -20.52
CA THR A 453 19.18 -12.84 -21.44
C THR A 453 17.96 -13.06 -22.34
N LEU A 454 17.85 -14.24 -22.96
CA LEU A 454 16.72 -14.60 -23.81
C LEU A 454 15.40 -14.63 -23.04
N LEU A 455 15.40 -15.14 -21.81
CA LEU A 455 14.21 -15.16 -20.96
C LEU A 455 13.72 -13.74 -20.65
N ALA A 456 14.63 -12.83 -20.30
CA ALA A 456 14.31 -11.42 -20.03
C ALA A 456 13.83 -10.69 -21.30
N LEU A 457 14.48 -10.92 -22.45
CA LEU A 457 14.05 -10.35 -23.73
C LEU A 457 12.66 -10.86 -24.16
N ARG A 458 12.43 -12.17 -24.06
CA ARG A 458 11.12 -12.78 -24.37
C ARG A 458 10.00 -12.15 -23.55
N ARG A 459 10.25 -11.86 -22.27
CA ARG A 459 9.25 -11.22 -21.40
C ARG A 459 8.97 -9.78 -21.82
N ARG A 460 10.01 -9.02 -22.17
CA ARG A 460 9.90 -7.61 -22.55
C ARG A 460 9.28 -7.39 -23.93
N PHE A 461 9.60 -8.25 -24.90
CA PHE A 461 9.23 -8.08 -26.31
C PHE A 461 8.19 -9.10 -26.80
N LYS A 462 7.40 -9.69 -25.91
CA LYS A 462 6.27 -10.52 -26.33
C LYS A 462 5.23 -9.60 -26.99
N LEU A 463 5.35 -9.39 -28.30
CA LEU A 463 4.31 -8.79 -29.14
C LEU A 463 3.17 -9.81 -29.16
N ASP A 464 2.10 -9.56 -28.40
CA ASP A 464 0.84 -10.28 -28.59
C ASP A 464 0.01 -9.48 -29.62
#